data_AF-A0A5Q0NTI5-F1
#
_entry.id   AF-A0A5Q0NTI5-F1
#
_cell.length_a   1.000
_cell.length_b   1.000
_cell.length_c   1.000
_cell.angle_alpha   90.00
_cell.angle_beta   90.00
_cell.angle_gamma   90.00
#
_symmetry.space_group_name_H-M   'P 1'
#
loop_
_entity.id
_entity.type
_entity.pdbx_description
1 polymer ?
#
loop_
_entity_poly.entity_id
_entity_poly.type
_entity_poly.pdbx_seq_one_letter_code
_entity_poly.pdbx_strand_id
1 'polypeptide(L)'
;MGAPRRGAAAHAPAQGPAADHRRAERLRDRRPRDRAATPRAAPGGPSAAGAGVPGVAAAGLPVGSRLIAREPALHAIGVVPVLLWLALGAGATVSVPVTFQLLHPSNLYLVLGLAGTGIAVLAFVRGGCRLADDDLREARPASMAHVLRHGGHEVAFVTVWVAAAYLAWSLLSHTTGFDGSQLPVLGLAGVVVGALVGLVPGCAIQIVFTGLFLAGGMPLPTLVANMVSQDGDALLPLMALEHRAALLATVLTTIPALVVGSALFLLL
;
A
#
# COMPACT_ATOMS: atom_id res chain seq x y z
N MET A 1 -34.83 42.66 74.06
CA MET A 1 -33.67 43.54 73.80
C MET A 1 -32.64 43.30 74.90
N GLY A 2 -31.40 42.93 74.58
CA GLY A 2 -30.27 42.88 75.51
C GLY A 2 -30.20 41.72 76.52
N ALA A 3 -29.23 40.82 76.34
CA ALA A 3 -28.76 39.88 77.38
C ALA A 3 -27.38 40.32 77.91
N PRO A 4 -27.02 40.05 79.18
CA PRO A 4 -25.68 40.31 79.71
C PRO A 4 -24.72 39.09 79.63
N ARG A 5 -23.41 39.38 79.67
CA ARG A 5 -22.27 38.46 79.40
C ARG A 5 -21.67 37.82 80.66
N ARG A 6 -21.00 36.65 80.47
CA ARG A 6 -19.70 36.16 81.04
C ARG A 6 -19.62 34.63 80.84
N GLY A 7 -18.50 33.95 80.57
CA GLY A 7 -17.10 34.33 80.28
C GLY A 7 -16.15 33.11 80.37
N ALA A 8 -14.96 33.17 79.75
CA ALA A 8 -13.86 32.15 79.72
C ALA A 8 -14.17 30.83 78.95
N ALA A 9 -13.27 30.18 78.21
CA ALA A 9 -11.87 30.42 77.79
C ALA A 9 -11.69 29.87 76.32
N ALA A 10 -10.54 29.71 75.65
CA ALA A 10 -9.10 29.81 75.97
C ALA A 10 -8.27 30.22 74.70
N HIS A 11 -7.01 29.79 74.58
CA HIS A 11 -6.08 30.12 73.47
C HIS A 11 -5.85 28.98 72.45
N ALA A 12 -5.75 29.34 71.16
CA ALA A 12 -4.76 28.79 70.20
C ALA A 12 -4.62 29.75 68.98
N PRO A 13 -3.40 30.01 68.45
CA PRO A 13 -3.22 30.88 67.29
C PRO A 13 -3.37 30.12 65.96
N ALA A 14 -3.86 30.82 64.93
CA ALA A 14 -4.07 30.25 63.60
C ALA A 14 -2.74 29.94 62.87
N GLN A 15 -2.64 28.76 62.26
CA GLN A 15 -1.58 28.40 61.32
C GLN A 15 -2.12 28.51 59.89
N GLY A 16 -1.48 29.33 59.05
CA GLY A 16 -1.92 29.61 57.68
C GLY A 16 -1.57 28.52 56.65
N PRO A 17 -2.14 28.60 55.43
CA PRO A 17 -2.12 27.53 54.42
C PRO A 17 -0.75 27.25 53.75
N ALA A 18 0.33 27.90 54.19
CA ALA A 18 1.65 27.81 53.54
C ALA A 18 2.48 26.57 53.94
N ALA A 19 2.09 25.85 55.00
CA ALA A 19 2.86 24.70 55.51
C ALA A 19 2.68 23.41 54.69
N ASP A 20 1.53 23.22 54.05
CA ASP A 20 1.14 21.94 53.45
C ASP A 20 1.84 21.71 52.09
N HIS A 21 2.03 22.78 51.31
CA HIS A 21 2.67 22.70 49.99
C HIS A 21 4.11 22.15 50.03
N ARG A 22 4.89 22.49 51.07
CA ARG A 22 6.28 22.00 51.25
C ARG A 22 6.38 20.55 51.74
N ARG A 23 5.25 19.90 52.01
CA ARG A 23 5.16 18.48 52.40
C ARG A 23 4.84 17.60 51.19
N ALA A 24 4.03 18.10 50.25
CA ALA A 24 3.68 17.41 49.01
C ALA A 24 4.87 17.22 48.04
N GLU A 25 5.76 18.21 47.90
CA GLU A 25 6.94 18.10 47.02
C GLU A 25 7.93 17.04 47.50
N ARG A 26 8.18 16.96 48.81
CA ARG A 26 9.13 16.01 49.41
C ARG A 26 8.75 14.52 49.28
N LEU A 27 7.52 14.24 48.85
CA LEU A 27 7.02 12.88 48.61
C LEU A 27 7.09 12.46 47.13
N ARG A 28 7.33 13.39 46.18
CA ARG A 28 7.47 13.07 44.76
C ARG A 28 8.86 12.56 44.36
N ASP A 29 9.88 12.84 45.16
CA ASP A 29 11.29 12.58 44.84
C ASP A 29 11.84 11.24 45.36
N ARG A 30 10.95 10.30 45.73
CA ARG A 30 11.30 8.94 46.18
C ARG A 30 10.85 7.86 45.20
N ARG A 31 11.47 7.81 44.01
CA ARG A 31 11.46 6.60 43.17
C ARG A 31 12.65 5.70 43.54
N PRO A 32 12.45 4.40 43.79
CA PRO A 32 13.56 3.49 44.05
C PRO A 32 14.41 3.28 42.79
N ARG A 33 15.73 3.44 42.93
CA ARG A 33 16.73 3.10 41.91
C ARG A 33 17.20 1.67 42.14
N ASP A 34 16.55 0.69 41.51
CA ASP A 34 17.08 -0.68 41.52
C ASP A 34 18.18 -0.87 40.47
N ARG A 35 19.28 -1.43 40.97
CA ARG A 35 20.60 -1.44 40.34
C ARG A 35 20.70 -2.55 39.31
N ALA A 36 21.23 -2.23 38.14
CA ALA A 36 21.77 -3.25 37.25
C ALA A 36 22.95 -3.96 37.94
N ALA A 37 22.81 -5.28 38.16
CA ALA A 37 23.87 -6.12 38.70
C ALA A 37 24.59 -6.82 37.54
N THR A 38 25.77 -6.32 37.19
CA THR A 38 26.68 -6.95 36.21
C THR A 38 27.48 -8.08 36.87
N PRO A 39 27.46 -9.32 36.34
CA PRO A 39 28.40 -10.35 36.75
C PRO A 39 29.82 -10.02 36.27
N ARG A 40 30.82 -10.16 37.15
CA ARG A 40 32.24 -9.97 36.81
C ARG A 40 32.74 -11.08 35.89
N ALA A 41 33.51 -10.71 34.87
CA ALA A 41 34.35 -11.64 34.12
C ALA A 41 35.63 -11.99 34.89
N ALA A 42 36.11 -13.22 34.72
CA ALA A 42 37.44 -13.68 35.13
C ALA A 42 38.17 -14.27 33.90
N PRO A 43 39.52 -14.14 33.80
CA PRO A 43 40.23 -14.45 32.56
C PRO A 43 40.68 -15.91 32.47
N GLY A 44 40.57 -16.48 31.27
CA GLY A 44 41.12 -17.80 30.89
C GLY A 44 41.58 -17.77 29.43
N GLY A 45 42.73 -18.40 29.14
CA GLY A 45 43.44 -18.30 27.86
C GLY A 45 42.81 -19.07 26.68
N PRO A 46 43.46 -19.03 25.50
CA PRO A 46 42.79 -19.26 24.22
C PRO A 46 42.76 -20.73 23.78
N SER A 47 41.72 -21.09 23.03
CA SER A 47 41.74 -22.23 22.11
C SER A 47 40.85 -21.93 20.91
N ALA A 48 41.35 -22.23 19.70
CA ALA A 48 40.66 -21.94 18.44
C ALA A 48 40.09 -23.24 17.84
N ALA A 49 38.79 -23.27 17.54
CA ALA A 49 38.18 -24.15 16.54
C ALA A 49 36.72 -23.76 16.28
N GLY A 50 36.30 -23.81 15.02
CA GLY A 50 34.87 -23.87 14.64
C GLY A 50 34.13 -22.52 14.56
N ALA A 51 34.19 -21.86 13.40
CA ALA A 51 33.24 -20.81 13.04
C ALA A 51 31.88 -21.43 12.66
N GLY A 52 31.17 -21.97 13.66
CA GLY A 52 29.78 -22.38 13.53
C GLY A 52 28.88 -21.15 13.52
N VAL A 53 27.91 -21.10 12.60
CA VAL A 53 26.87 -20.06 12.58
C VAL A 53 26.14 -20.09 13.93
N PRO A 54 26.10 -18.98 14.70
CA PRO A 54 25.42 -18.98 15.99
C PRO A 54 23.94 -19.27 15.78
N GLY A 55 23.47 -20.35 16.42
CA GLY A 55 22.13 -20.87 16.21
C GLY A 55 21.07 -19.82 16.49
N VAL A 56 20.21 -19.58 15.49
CA VAL A 56 18.92 -18.94 15.73
C VAL A 56 18.16 -19.86 16.67
N ALA A 57 18.14 -19.50 17.96
CA ALA A 57 17.37 -20.21 18.96
C ALA A 57 15.91 -20.20 18.49
N ALA A 58 15.40 -21.37 18.11
CA ALA A 58 14.03 -21.55 17.68
C ALA A 58 13.10 -21.35 18.89
N ALA A 59 12.84 -20.08 19.22
CA ALA A 59 11.79 -19.69 20.14
C ALA A 59 10.48 -20.22 19.56
N GLY A 60 10.00 -21.33 20.14
CA GLY A 60 8.86 -22.07 19.63
C GLY A 60 7.63 -21.19 19.50
N LEU A 61 7.35 -20.71 18.29
CA LEU A 61 6.09 -20.06 17.96
C LEU A 61 4.98 -21.09 18.17
N PRO A 62 4.00 -20.85 19.06
CA PRO A 62 2.85 -21.71 19.12
C PRO A 62 2.11 -21.59 17.80
N VAL A 63 2.07 -22.67 17.02
CA VAL A 63 1.30 -22.80 15.77
C VAL A 63 -0.19 -22.87 16.14
N GLY A 64 -0.72 -21.74 16.60
CA GLY A 64 -2.10 -21.55 16.99
C GLY A 64 -2.93 -21.27 15.74
N SER A 65 -3.40 -22.33 15.09
CA SER A 65 -4.35 -22.30 13.98
C SER A 65 -5.74 -21.82 14.43
N ARG A 66 -5.85 -20.53 14.78
CA ARG A 66 -7.12 -19.78 14.85
C ARG A 66 -7.22 -18.82 13.67
N LEU A 67 -7.08 -19.39 12.47
CA LEU A 67 -7.38 -18.71 11.21
C LEU A 67 -8.89 -18.40 11.16
N ILE A 68 -9.20 -17.10 11.30
CA ILE A 68 -10.41 -16.45 10.76
C ILE A 68 -11.72 -17.21 11.03
N ALA A 69 -12.11 -17.33 12.31
CA ALA A 69 -13.39 -17.93 12.72
C ALA A 69 -14.32 -16.88 13.36
N ARG A 70 -14.73 -15.89 12.57
CA ARG A 70 -15.93 -15.06 12.83
C ARG A 70 -16.56 -14.69 11.49
N GLU A 71 -17.82 -15.07 11.33
CA GLU A 71 -18.69 -14.65 10.23
C GLU A 71 -18.51 -13.15 9.94
N PRO A 72 -18.22 -12.74 8.69
CA PRO A 72 -18.12 -11.33 8.34
C PRO A 72 -19.52 -10.73 8.33
N ALA A 73 -19.96 -10.24 9.49
CA ALA A 73 -21.22 -9.51 9.58
C ALA A 73 -21.15 -8.34 8.59
N LEU A 74 -21.99 -8.31 7.55
CA LEU A 74 -21.78 -7.41 6.39
C LEU A 74 -21.72 -5.92 6.77
N HIS A 75 -22.39 -5.51 7.84
CA HIS A 75 -22.29 -4.16 8.40
C HIS A 75 -20.85 -3.78 8.81
N ALA A 76 -20.05 -4.78 9.20
CA ALA A 76 -18.63 -4.65 9.51
C ALA A 76 -17.73 -4.56 8.26
N ILE A 77 -18.27 -4.67 7.03
CA ILE A 77 -17.60 -4.28 5.77
C ILE A 77 -18.05 -2.88 5.30
N GLY A 78 -19.31 -2.53 5.53
CA GLY A 78 -19.85 -1.22 5.16
C GLY A 78 -20.26 -1.14 3.68
N VAL A 79 -21.18 -0.22 3.38
CA VAL A 79 -21.94 -0.23 2.12
C VAL A 79 -21.07 0.00 0.89
N VAL A 80 -20.14 0.95 0.93
CA VAL A 80 -19.38 1.36 -0.26
C VAL A 80 -18.39 0.29 -0.74
N PRO A 81 -17.55 -0.34 0.10
CA PRO A 81 -16.73 -1.48 -0.33
C PRO A 81 -17.56 -2.67 -0.80
N VAL A 82 -18.71 -2.96 -0.17
CA VAL A 82 -19.62 -4.04 -0.64
C VAL A 82 -20.15 -3.74 -2.05
N LEU A 83 -20.60 -2.51 -2.32
CA LEU A 83 -21.02 -2.10 -3.66
C LEU A 83 -19.88 -2.19 -4.68
N LEU A 84 -18.65 -1.83 -4.30
CA LEU A 84 -17.48 -1.94 -5.16
C LEU A 84 -17.18 -3.41 -5.52
N TRP A 85 -17.14 -4.32 -4.54
CA TRP A 85 -16.90 -5.75 -4.78
C TRP A 85 -18.01 -6.39 -5.62
N LEU A 86 -19.27 -6.01 -5.41
CA LEU A 86 -20.40 -6.48 -6.24
C LEU A 86 -20.30 -5.93 -7.67
N ALA A 87 -19.97 -4.64 -7.84
CA ALA A 87 -19.79 -4.03 -9.16
C ALA A 87 -18.60 -4.63 -9.92
N LEU A 88 -17.49 -4.93 -9.23
CA LEU A 88 -16.33 -5.60 -9.81
C LEU A 88 -16.65 -7.04 -10.23
N GLY A 89 -17.33 -7.80 -9.37
CA GLY A 89 -17.75 -9.18 -9.66
C GLY A 89 -18.73 -9.28 -10.82
N ALA A 90 -19.78 -8.44 -10.83
CA ALA A 90 -20.71 -8.35 -11.97
C ALA A 90 -20.02 -7.79 -13.23
N GLY A 91 -19.10 -6.83 -13.06
CA GLY A 91 -18.27 -6.31 -14.13
C GLY A 91 -17.51 -7.41 -14.84
N ALA A 92 -16.81 -8.27 -14.08
CA ALA A 92 -16.03 -9.38 -14.60
C ALA A 92 -16.86 -10.39 -15.41
N THR A 93 -18.08 -10.73 -14.99
CA THR A 93 -18.92 -11.71 -15.71
C THR A 93 -19.43 -11.21 -17.07
N VAL A 94 -19.48 -9.89 -17.28
CA VAL A 94 -19.82 -9.27 -18.57
C VAL A 94 -18.56 -8.91 -19.38
N SER A 95 -17.53 -8.36 -18.74
CA SER A 95 -16.33 -7.87 -19.41
C SER A 95 -15.46 -8.99 -19.97
N VAL A 96 -15.21 -10.04 -19.19
CA VAL A 96 -14.31 -11.13 -19.61
C VAL A 96 -14.83 -11.80 -20.90
N PRO A 97 -16.10 -12.24 -21.01
CA PRO A 97 -16.60 -12.81 -22.26
C PRO A 97 -16.55 -11.86 -23.46
N VAL A 98 -16.78 -10.55 -23.26
CA VAL A 98 -16.70 -9.55 -24.35
C VAL A 98 -15.25 -9.38 -24.83
N THR A 99 -14.29 -9.30 -23.91
CA THR A 99 -12.85 -9.22 -24.24
C THR A 99 -12.37 -10.46 -24.99
N PHE A 100 -12.85 -11.65 -24.63
CA PHE A 100 -12.55 -12.91 -25.34
C PHE A 100 -13.42 -13.16 -26.58
N GLN A 101 -14.20 -12.16 -27.04
CA GLN A 101 -15.10 -12.26 -28.21
C GLN A 101 -16.17 -13.37 -28.13
N LEU A 102 -16.42 -13.91 -26.93
CA LEU A 102 -17.45 -14.91 -26.65
C LEU A 102 -18.86 -14.31 -26.62
N LEU A 103 -18.95 -13.00 -26.39
CA LEU A 103 -20.17 -12.21 -26.41
C LEU A 103 -19.93 -10.93 -27.23
N HIS A 104 -20.93 -10.53 -28.02
CA HIS A 104 -20.86 -9.26 -28.75
C HIS A 104 -20.81 -8.07 -27.78
N PRO A 105 -20.00 -7.03 -28.06
CA PRO A 105 -20.00 -5.80 -27.28
C PRO A 105 -21.41 -5.20 -27.21
N SER A 106 -21.89 -4.92 -26.00
CA SER A 106 -23.21 -4.36 -25.76
C SER A 106 -23.12 -3.17 -24.80
N ASN A 107 -24.12 -2.28 -24.85
CA ASN A 107 -24.18 -1.10 -23.99
C ASN A 107 -24.12 -1.44 -22.48
N LEU A 108 -24.47 -2.67 -22.10
CA LEU A 108 -24.36 -3.15 -20.71
C LEU A 108 -22.92 -3.09 -20.19
N TYR A 109 -21.92 -3.42 -21.01
CA TYR A 109 -20.50 -3.33 -20.65
C TYR A 109 -20.11 -1.88 -20.28
N LEU A 110 -20.52 -0.90 -21.11
CA LEU A 110 -20.24 0.51 -20.89
C LEU A 110 -20.96 1.05 -19.64
N VAL A 111 -22.24 0.72 -19.46
CA VAL A 111 -23.02 1.14 -18.28
C VAL A 111 -22.41 0.58 -17.00
N LEU A 112 -22.02 -0.70 -17.01
CA LEU A 112 -21.45 -1.38 -15.85
C LEU A 112 -20.04 -0.87 -15.51
N GLY A 113 -19.22 -0.59 -16.54
CA GLY A 113 -17.93 0.08 -16.37
C GLY A 113 -18.08 1.48 -15.78
N LEU A 114 -18.97 2.32 -16.33
CA LEU A 114 -19.21 3.67 -15.84
C LEU A 114 -19.73 3.67 -14.39
N ALA A 115 -20.65 2.76 -14.07
CA ALA A 115 -21.17 2.58 -12.71
C ALA A 115 -20.08 2.11 -11.72
N GLY A 116 -19.25 1.13 -12.12
CA GLY A 116 -18.12 0.64 -11.33
C GLY A 116 -17.10 1.75 -11.03
N THR A 117 -16.68 2.49 -12.05
CA THR A 117 -15.79 3.65 -11.89
C THR A 117 -16.42 4.73 -11.01
N GLY A 118 -17.73 5.00 -11.15
CA GLY A 118 -18.44 5.94 -10.28
C GLY A 118 -18.45 5.51 -8.80
N ILE A 119 -18.61 4.22 -8.53
CA ILE A 119 -18.53 3.66 -7.17
C ILE A 119 -17.09 3.75 -6.64
N ALA A 120 -16.06 3.49 -7.47
CA ALA A 120 -14.66 3.64 -7.09
C ALA A 120 -14.30 5.10 -6.76
N VAL A 121 -14.72 6.06 -7.57
CA VAL A 121 -14.57 7.51 -7.29
C VAL A 121 -15.25 7.87 -5.97
N LEU A 122 -16.48 7.39 -5.74
CA LEU A 122 -17.22 7.64 -4.51
C LEU A 122 -16.54 7.04 -3.27
N ALA A 123 -15.93 5.86 -3.41
CA ALA A 123 -15.15 5.19 -2.36
C ALA A 123 -13.85 5.93 -2.05
N PHE A 124 -13.13 6.36 -3.08
CA PHE A 124 -11.87 7.11 -2.97
C PHE A 124 -12.07 8.48 -2.32
N VAL A 125 -13.08 9.25 -2.76
CA VAL A 125 -13.44 10.55 -2.17
C VAL A 125 -13.88 10.39 -0.72
N ARG A 126 -14.66 9.35 -0.38
CA ARG A 126 -15.04 9.06 1.02
C ARG A 126 -13.88 8.54 1.89
N GLY A 127 -12.86 7.94 1.28
CA GLY A 127 -11.59 7.58 1.93
C GLY A 127 -10.65 8.77 2.15
N GLY A 128 -11.05 9.99 1.78
CA GLY A 128 -10.22 11.19 1.95
C GLY A 128 -9.13 11.34 0.89
N CYS A 129 -9.26 10.68 -0.27
CA CYS A 129 -8.33 10.76 -1.40
C CYS A 129 -6.86 10.40 -1.06
N ARG A 130 -6.63 9.50 -0.09
CA ARG A 130 -5.30 9.00 0.28
C ARG A 130 -4.72 8.12 -0.84
N LEU A 131 -3.47 8.38 -1.26
CA LEU A 131 -2.79 7.63 -2.32
C LEU A 131 -2.06 6.36 -1.84
N ALA A 132 -1.79 6.27 -0.54
CA ALA A 132 -1.26 5.09 0.15
C ALA A 132 -1.69 5.16 1.62
N ASP A 133 -1.61 4.03 2.34
CA ASP A 133 -1.68 4.01 3.80
C ASP A 133 -0.40 3.38 4.36
N ASP A 134 0.33 4.15 5.16
CA ASP A 134 1.71 3.84 5.55
C ASP A 134 1.76 3.07 6.89
N ASP A 135 0.61 2.74 7.47
CA ASP A 135 0.51 2.27 8.86
C ASP A 135 0.85 0.77 8.98
N LEU A 136 2.15 0.50 9.16
CA LEU A 136 2.75 -0.83 9.40
C LEU A 136 2.09 -1.64 10.54
N ARG A 137 1.20 -1.03 11.33
CA ARG A 137 0.39 -1.69 12.36
C ARG A 137 -0.77 -2.52 11.80
N GLU A 138 -1.20 -2.29 10.55
CA GLU A 138 -2.28 -3.08 9.91
C GLU A 138 -1.77 -4.40 9.27
N ALA A 139 -0.46 -4.67 9.30
CA ALA A 139 0.19 -5.84 8.69
C ALA A 139 -0.25 -7.23 9.24
N ARG A 140 -1.22 -7.28 10.15
CA ARG A 140 -1.97 -8.49 10.51
C ARG A 140 -3.48 -8.20 10.48
N PRO A 141 -4.23 -8.71 9.48
CA PRO A 141 -5.67 -8.46 9.42
C PRO A 141 -6.39 -9.13 10.59
N ALA A 142 -7.09 -8.33 11.39
CA ALA A 142 -7.86 -8.82 12.54
C ALA A 142 -9.13 -9.60 12.14
N SER A 143 -9.62 -9.44 10.91
CA SER A 143 -10.77 -10.17 10.36
C SER A 143 -10.85 -10.09 8.83
N MET A 144 -11.59 -11.01 8.21
CA MET A 144 -11.91 -10.95 6.77
C MET A 144 -12.65 -9.67 6.38
N ALA A 145 -13.53 -9.16 7.25
CA ALA A 145 -14.26 -7.91 6.99
C ALA A 145 -13.33 -6.69 6.95
N HIS A 146 -12.24 -6.69 7.72
CA HIS A 146 -11.20 -5.66 7.64
C HIS A 146 -10.41 -5.77 6.33
N VAL A 147 -10.03 -6.99 5.89
CA VAL A 147 -9.38 -7.21 4.57
C VAL A 147 -10.24 -6.68 3.43
N LEU A 148 -11.53 -7.04 3.39
CA LEU A 148 -12.45 -6.60 2.33
C LEU A 148 -12.72 -5.08 2.34
N ARG A 149 -12.61 -4.42 3.50
CA ARG A 149 -12.61 -2.95 3.58
C ARG A 149 -11.33 -2.36 3.03
N HIS A 150 -10.19 -2.74 3.60
CA HIS A 150 -8.89 -2.15 3.31
C HIS A 150 -8.54 -2.34 1.82
N GLY A 151 -8.60 -3.58 1.32
CA GLY A 151 -8.44 -3.87 -0.10
C GLY A 151 -9.50 -3.21 -0.99
N GLY A 152 -10.71 -2.95 -0.47
CA GLY A 152 -11.71 -2.15 -1.18
C GLY A 152 -11.30 -0.67 -1.34
N HIS A 153 -10.58 -0.09 -0.38
CA HIS A 153 -10.03 1.26 -0.50
C HIS A 153 -8.82 1.30 -1.45
N GLU A 154 -7.92 0.30 -1.39
CA GLU A 154 -6.79 0.17 -2.33
C GLU A 154 -7.28 -0.01 -3.77
N VAL A 155 -8.21 -0.93 -4.01
CA VAL A 155 -8.83 -1.16 -5.33
C VAL A 155 -9.54 0.10 -5.84
N ALA A 156 -10.23 0.84 -4.95
CA ALA A 156 -10.86 2.12 -5.34
C ALA A 156 -9.81 3.15 -5.79
N PHE A 157 -8.72 3.32 -5.05
CA PHE A 157 -7.62 4.21 -5.43
C PHE A 157 -7.02 3.84 -6.79
N VAL A 158 -6.63 2.57 -6.98
CA VAL A 158 -6.05 2.09 -8.24
C VAL A 158 -7.05 2.25 -9.40
N THR A 159 -8.33 1.91 -9.19
CA THR A 159 -9.37 2.06 -10.23
C THR A 159 -9.55 3.51 -10.66
N VAL A 160 -9.55 4.47 -9.71
CA VAL A 160 -9.65 5.90 -10.02
C VAL A 160 -8.42 6.40 -10.78
N TRP A 161 -7.22 5.97 -10.37
CA TRP A 161 -5.98 6.33 -11.07
C TRP A 161 -5.94 5.77 -12.49
N VAL A 162 -6.24 4.49 -12.68
CA VAL A 162 -6.30 3.83 -13.99
C VAL A 162 -7.35 4.50 -14.89
N ALA A 163 -8.53 4.84 -14.36
CA ALA A 163 -9.54 5.58 -15.10
C ALA A 163 -9.06 6.99 -15.52
N ALA A 164 -8.35 7.70 -14.65
CA ALA A 164 -7.75 9.00 -14.96
C ALA A 164 -6.65 8.89 -16.03
N ALA A 165 -5.79 7.86 -15.94
CA ALA A 165 -4.73 7.60 -16.92
C ALA A 165 -5.30 7.26 -18.31
N TYR A 166 -6.32 6.39 -18.38
CA TYR A 166 -7.02 6.08 -19.63
C TYR A 166 -7.75 7.29 -20.22
N LEU A 167 -8.38 8.12 -19.38
CA LEU A 167 -9.05 9.34 -19.84
C LEU A 167 -8.04 10.37 -20.37
N ALA A 168 -6.90 10.53 -19.68
CA ALA A 168 -5.80 11.38 -20.14
C ALA A 168 -5.20 10.88 -21.47
N TRP A 169 -4.98 9.57 -21.61
CA TRP A 169 -4.52 8.95 -22.86
C TRP A 169 -5.53 9.12 -24.01
N SER A 170 -6.82 8.90 -23.74
CA SER A 170 -7.90 9.09 -24.72
C SER A 170 -8.00 10.56 -25.18
N LEU A 171 -7.87 11.51 -24.24
CA LEU A 171 -7.87 12.93 -24.56
C LEU A 171 -6.60 13.34 -25.33
N LEU A 172 -5.43 12.85 -24.94
CA LEU A 172 -4.16 13.09 -25.62
C LEU A 172 -4.20 12.59 -27.07
N SER A 173 -4.59 11.33 -27.27
CA SER A 173 -4.66 10.72 -28.62
C SER A 173 -5.71 11.40 -29.49
N HIS A 174 -6.90 11.72 -28.95
CA HIS A 174 -7.94 12.45 -29.70
C HIS A 174 -7.53 13.90 -30.06
N THR A 175 -6.74 14.59 -29.22
CA THR A 175 -6.37 16.00 -29.47
C THR A 175 -5.09 16.17 -30.29
N THR A 176 -4.14 15.24 -30.19
CA THR A 176 -2.84 15.31 -30.88
C THR A 176 -2.70 14.37 -32.06
N GLY A 177 -3.58 13.37 -32.18
CA GLY A 177 -3.41 12.25 -33.11
C GLY A 177 -2.30 11.28 -32.71
N PHE A 178 -1.74 11.38 -31.50
CA PHE A 178 -0.71 10.45 -31.01
C PHE A 178 -1.35 9.17 -30.45
N ASP A 179 -1.20 8.07 -31.17
CA ASP A 179 -1.68 6.73 -30.77
C ASP A 179 -0.54 5.78 -30.35
N GLY A 180 0.71 6.25 -30.44
CA GLY A 180 1.92 5.47 -30.16
C GLY A 180 2.56 4.85 -31.40
N SER A 181 1.87 4.80 -32.55
CA SER A 181 2.45 4.32 -33.82
C SER A 181 3.59 5.22 -34.33
N GLN A 182 3.63 6.49 -33.91
CA GLN A 182 4.71 7.42 -34.23
C GLN A 182 6.02 7.17 -33.47
N LEU A 183 6.03 6.29 -32.46
CA LEU A 183 7.25 5.96 -31.73
C LEU A 183 8.17 5.08 -32.59
N PRO A 184 9.50 5.17 -32.44
CA PRO A 184 10.42 4.29 -33.15
C PRO A 184 10.43 2.89 -32.50
N VAL A 185 9.38 2.12 -32.77
CA VAL A 185 9.11 0.77 -32.22
C VAL A 185 9.86 -0.37 -32.92
N LEU A 186 10.70 -0.04 -33.91
CA LEU A 186 11.46 -1.00 -34.72
C LEU A 186 12.95 -1.06 -34.34
N GLY A 187 13.55 -2.23 -34.53
CA GLY A 187 14.97 -2.47 -34.27
C GLY A 187 15.35 -2.34 -32.80
N LEU A 188 16.64 -2.11 -32.54
CA LEU A 188 17.16 -1.87 -31.19
C LEU A 188 16.61 -0.57 -30.57
N ALA A 189 16.25 0.42 -31.39
CA ALA A 189 15.54 1.62 -30.92
C ALA A 189 14.18 1.25 -30.33
N GLY A 190 13.45 0.32 -30.98
CA GLY A 190 12.22 -0.26 -30.49
C GLY A 190 12.38 -0.90 -29.11
N VAL A 191 13.40 -1.75 -28.91
CA VAL A 191 13.71 -2.35 -27.60
C VAL A 191 13.88 -1.28 -26.51
N VAL A 192 14.64 -0.22 -26.79
CA VAL A 192 14.86 0.88 -25.84
C VAL A 192 13.57 1.64 -25.55
N VAL A 193 12.78 1.98 -26.58
CA VAL A 193 11.47 2.62 -26.41
C VAL A 193 10.53 1.73 -25.61
N GLY A 194 10.47 0.43 -25.89
CA GLY A 194 9.63 -0.52 -25.17
C GLY A 194 9.91 -0.52 -23.68
N ALA A 195 11.18 -0.67 -23.30
CA ALA A 195 11.61 -0.59 -21.90
C ALA A 195 11.29 0.77 -21.26
N LEU A 196 11.68 1.89 -21.90
CA LEU A 196 11.41 3.24 -21.38
C LEU A 196 9.91 3.56 -21.23
N VAL A 197 9.07 3.02 -22.11
CA VAL A 197 7.60 3.17 -22.03
C VAL A 197 7.00 2.21 -20.99
N GLY A 198 7.68 1.10 -20.67
CA GLY A 198 7.31 0.20 -19.57
C GLY A 198 7.45 0.85 -18.18
N LEU A 199 8.27 1.91 -18.07
CA LEU A 199 8.40 2.76 -16.88
C LEU A 199 7.11 3.50 -16.50
N VAL A 200 6.17 3.66 -17.44
CA VAL A 200 4.91 4.36 -17.17
C VAL A 200 4.05 3.45 -16.29
N PRO A 201 3.70 3.86 -15.05
CA PRO A 201 3.00 3.00 -14.12
C PRO A 201 1.58 2.68 -14.60
N GLY A 202 1.18 1.44 -14.34
CA GLY A 202 -0.15 0.90 -14.64
C GLY A 202 -0.27 0.13 -15.96
N CYS A 203 -1.31 -0.70 -16.04
CA CYS A 203 -1.56 -1.64 -17.15
C CYS A 203 -1.99 -1.00 -18.48
N ALA A 204 -2.39 0.29 -18.49
CA ALA A 204 -3.01 0.92 -19.65
C ALA A 204 -2.09 0.95 -20.89
N ILE A 205 -0.83 1.31 -20.69
CA ILE A 205 0.18 1.39 -21.75
C ILE A 205 0.55 0.00 -22.27
N GLN A 206 0.59 -1.02 -21.40
CA GLN A 206 0.82 -2.42 -21.79
C GLN A 206 -0.27 -2.91 -22.76
N ILE A 207 -1.52 -2.54 -22.51
CA ILE A 207 -2.66 -2.93 -23.34
C ILE A 207 -2.58 -2.28 -24.72
N VAL A 208 -2.14 -1.02 -24.81
CA VAL A 208 -1.86 -0.34 -26.09
C VAL A 208 -0.73 -1.03 -26.86
N PHE A 209 0.40 -1.32 -26.19
CA PHE A 209 1.55 -2.00 -26.81
C PHE A 209 1.20 -3.41 -27.29
N THR A 210 0.42 -4.16 -26.50
CA THR A 210 -0.09 -5.49 -26.88
C THR A 210 -1.03 -5.39 -28.07
N GLY A 211 -1.92 -4.39 -28.11
CA GLY A 211 -2.79 -4.13 -29.26
C GLY A 211 -2.00 -3.80 -30.54
N LEU A 212 -0.96 -2.97 -30.44
CA LEU A 212 -0.10 -2.61 -31.56
C LEU A 212 0.71 -3.81 -32.09
N PHE A 213 1.18 -4.69 -31.20
CA PHE A 213 1.81 -5.97 -31.57
C PHE A 213 0.82 -6.91 -32.28
N LEU A 214 -0.40 -7.08 -31.76
CA LEU A 214 -1.45 -7.91 -32.39
C LEU A 214 -1.90 -7.36 -33.75
N ALA A 215 -1.84 -6.05 -33.94
CA ALA A 215 -2.06 -5.39 -35.24
C ALA A 215 -0.85 -5.48 -36.20
N GLY A 216 0.26 -6.11 -35.79
CA GLY A 216 1.48 -6.25 -36.58
C GLY A 216 2.36 -5.00 -36.66
N GLY A 217 2.05 -3.95 -35.90
CA GLY A 217 2.78 -2.67 -35.89
C GLY A 217 4.03 -2.65 -34.99
N MET A 218 4.32 -3.73 -34.27
CA MET A 218 5.44 -3.83 -33.33
C MET A 218 6.04 -5.23 -33.34
N PRO A 219 7.38 -5.40 -33.29
CA PRO A 219 8.03 -6.71 -33.26
C PRO A 219 8.11 -7.25 -31.82
N LEU A 220 8.17 -8.58 -31.68
CA LEU A 220 8.20 -9.27 -30.38
C LEU A 220 9.28 -8.76 -29.41
N PRO A 221 10.54 -8.46 -29.81
CA PRO A 221 11.56 -7.94 -28.90
C PRO A 221 11.18 -6.62 -28.22
N THR A 222 10.47 -5.73 -28.93
CA THR A 222 9.99 -4.45 -28.39
C THR A 222 8.87 -4.67 -27.37
N LEU A 223 7.92 -5.56 -27.65
CA LEU A 223 6.87 -5.91 -26.71
C LEU A 223 7.44 -6.57 -25.44
N VAL A 224 8.39 -7.51 -25.58
CA VAL A 224 9.01 -8.17 -24.42
C VAL A 224 9.81 -7.18 -23.58
N ALA A 225 10.53 -6.25 -24.19
CA ALA A 225 11.20 -5.17 -23.46
C ALA A 225 10.19 -4.30 -22.68
N ASN A 226 9.03 -3.99 -23.26
CA ASN A 226 7.96 -3.30 -22.55
C ASN A 226 7.44 -4.13 -21.35
N MET A 227 7.07 -5.39 -21.58
CA MET A 227 6.49 -6.27 -20.55
C MET A 227 7.44 -6.58 -19.38
N VAL A 228 8.74 -6.74 -19.63
CA VAL A 228 9.73 -7.02 -18.58
C VAL A 228 10.04 -5.77 -17.75
N SER A 229 9.92 -4.58 -18.34
CA SER A 229 10.21 -3.31 -17.66
C SER A 229 9.04 -2.76 -16.84
N GLN A 230 7.92 -3.48 -16.76
CA GLN A 230 6.64 -2.94 -16.32
C GLN A 230 6.31 -3.33 -14.89
N ASP A 231 6.51 -2.38 -13.97
CA ASP A 231 6.23 -2.54 -12.53
C ASP A 231 4.70 -2.49 -12.21
N GLY A 232 3.86 -2.22 -13.20
CA GLY A 232 2.39 -2.23 -13.10
C GLY A 232 1.83 -1.13 -12.19
N ASP A 233 0.64 -1.37 -11.62
CA ASP A 233 -0.01 -0.44 -10.68
C ASP A 233 0.66 -0.44 -9.29
N ALA A 234 1.48 -1.45 -8.97
CA ALA A 234 2.19 -1.57 -7.70
C ALA A 234 3.29 -0.50 -7.50
N LEU A 235 3.80 0.08 -8.59
CA LEU A 235 4.78 1.17 -8.53
C LEU A 235 4.20 2.45 -7.91
N LEU A 236 2.88 2.69 -8.03
CA LEU A 236 2.24 3.91 -7.52
C LEU A 236 2.27 4.01 -5.99
N PRO A 237 1.78 3.02 -5.20
CA PRO A 237 1.96 3.02 -3.75
C PRO A 237 3.44 3.03 -3.35
N LEU A 238 4.30 2.30 -4.06
CA LEU A 238 5.73 2.24 -3.73
C LEU A 238 6.42 3.59 -3.92
N MET A 239 6.09 4.35 -4.97
CA MET A 239 6.55 5.73 -5.15
C MET A 239 6.04 6.64 -4.04
N ALA A 240 4.77 6.51 -3.63
CA ALA A 240 4.21 7.32 -2.54
C ALA A 240 4.93 7.07 -1.19
N LEU A 241 5.27 5.80 -0.90
CA LEU A 241 5.91 5.36 0.34
C LEU A 241 7.42 5.65 0.39
N GLU A 242 8.18 5.15 -0.58
CA GLU A 242 9.65 5.19 -0.57
C GLU A 242 10.20 5.30 -2.00
N HIS A 243 10.44 6.54 -2.42
CA HIS A 243 10.91 6.87 -3.76
C HIS A 243 12.22 6.16 -4.13
N ARG A 244 13.10 5.86 -3.16
CA ARG A 244 14.35 5.13 -3.43
C ARG A 244 14.11 3.66 -3.75
N ALA A 245 13.12 3.05 -3.10
CA ALA A 245 12.72 1.67 -3.38
C ALA A 245 12.02 1.56 -4.73
N ALA A 246 11.16 2.54 -5.07
CA ALA A 246 10.54 2.63 -6.39
C ALA A 246 11.59 2.76 -7.52
N LEU A 247 12.53 3.70 -7.39
CA LEU A 247 13.63 3.86 -8.36
C LEU A 247 14.49 2.60 -8.49
N LEU A 248 14.77 1.91 -7.37
CA LEU A 248 15.52 0.65 -7.40
C LEU A 248 14.74 -0.47 -8.10
N ALA A 249 13.45 -0.62 -7.81
CA ALA A 249 12.57 -1.61 -8.46
C ALA A 249 12.55 -1.40 -9.98
N THR A 250 12.30 -0.16 -10.40
CA THR A 250 12.31 0.25 -11.80
C THR A 250 13.65 -0.02 -12.50
N VAL A 251 14.79 0.26 -11.86
CA VAL A 251 16.12 -0.08 -12.43
C VAL A 251 16.30 -1.61 -12.55
N LEU A 252 15.82 -2.37 -11.57
CA LEU A 252 15.88 -3.83 -11.54
C LEU A 252 14.97 -4.50 -12.58
N THR A 253 13.92 -3.84 -13.09
CA THR A 253 13.08 -4.34 -14.19
C THR A 253 13.55 -3.84 -15.56
N THR A 254 13.97 -2.57 -15.65
CA THR A 254 14.44 -1.95 -16.91
C THR A 254 15.73 -2.55 -17.44
N ILE A 255 16.72 -2.85 -16.58
CA ILE A 255 18.00 -3.41 -17.04
C ILE A 255 17.80 -4.82 -17.65
N PRO A 256 17.13 -5.78 -16.98
CA PRO A 256 16.77 -7.06 -17.60
C PRO A 256 15.91 -6.90 -18.86
N ALA A 257 14.98 -5.95 -18.89
CA ALA A 257 14.17 -5.68 -20.08
C ALA A 257 15.00 -5.32 -21.31
N LEU A 258 15.97 -4.41 -21.16
CA LEU A 258 16.90 -4.04 -22.22
C LEU A 258 17.78 -5.23 -22.65
N VAL A 259 18.26 -6.04 -21.70
CA VAL A 259 19.08 -7.23 -21.99
C VAL A 259 18.28 -8.29 -22.75
N VAL A 260 17.10 -8.67 -22.25
CA VAL A 260 16.24 -9.71 -22.85
C VAL A 260 15.69 -9.25 -24.20
N GLY A 261 15.20 -8.01 -24.29
CA GLY A 261 14.73 -7.44 -25.56
C GLY A 261 15.85 -7.35 -26.61
N SER A 262 17.06 -6.92 -26.23
CA SER A 262 18.18 -6.87 -27.16
C SER A 262 18.63 -8.26 -27.59
N ALA A 263 18.64 -9.24 -26.67
CA ALA A 263 18.96 -10.63 -26.99
C ALA A 263 17.94 -11.23 -27.98
N LEU A 264 16.63 -11.01 -27.76
CA LEU A 264 15.58 -11.45 -28.69
C LEU A 264 15.70 -10.76 -30.05
N PHE A 265 16.05 -9.47 -30.10
CA PHE A 265 16.28 -8.75 -31.36
C PHE A 265 17.50 -9.25 -32.15
N LEU A 266 18.50 -9.83 -31.48
CA LEU A 266 19.68 -10.41 -32.14
C LEU A 266 19.47 -11.89 -32.56
N LEU A 267 18.41 -12.54 -32.10
CA LEU A 267 18.12 -13.96 -32.35
C LEU A 267 16.98 -14.19 -33.36
N LEU A 268 16.21 -13.15 -33.73
CA LEU A 268 15.02 -13.19 -34.58
C LEU A 268 15.19 -12.32 -35.83
#